data_AF-A0A846T738-F1
#
_entry.id   AF-A0A846T738-F1
#
_cell.length_a   1.000
_cell.length_b   1.000
_cell.length_c   1.000
_cell.angle_alpha   90.00
_cell.angle_beta   90.00
_cell.angle_gamma   90.00
#
_symmetry.space_group_name_H-M   'P 1'
#
loop_
_entity.id
_entity.type
_entity.pdbx_description
1 polymer ?
#
loop_
_entity_poly.entity_id
_entity_poly.type
_entity_poly.pdbx_seq_one_letter_code
_entity_poly.pdbx_strand_id
1 'polypeptide(L)'
;MKNTYKLTEGAILLAIFAVLLLITFYIPGLGLIVNLFLSLPFLFFGAKYDGKSTAVFTLAAVLLSMILGSLLAIPLALTYGTTGAVMGYMVREGKSKFAAYIAGALVFLLNLVVQYALSVILFKINIIDELMDAFRASTDQAIKLLEQMGQAPDEVLIKQFETMIDMMEVLMPSMFVMASFLIVFLLQLVSFPFLKRFGIKVPTWPPFRELNLPKSILWYYLITMIAALIIQPEKGTYLFWVISNLTFILQMLMVLQGLSLVFYVTHIKNYPKAVPIIVLVLTFLLPFVLYIVRILGIIDLGFDLRKRLGEKK
;
A
#
# COMPACT_ATOMS: atom_id res chain seq x y z
N MET A 1 -36.00 2.48 19.91
CA MET A 1 -35.57 3.63 19.06
C MET A 1 -34.12 3.54 18.58
N LYS A 2 -33.10 3.31 19.43
CA LYS A 2 -31.68 3.21 18.99
C LYS A 2 -31.41 2.10 17.96
N ASN A 3 -32.09 0.95 18.04
CA ASN A 3 -31.90 -0.16 17.10
C ASN A 3 -32.50 0.11 15.71
N THR A 4 -33.63 0.80 15.61
CA THR A 4 -34.27 1.13 14.32
C THR A 4 -33.38 2.08 13.51
N TYR A 5 -32.84 3.12 14.16
CA TYR A 5 -31.93 4.06 13.51
C TYR A 5 -30.64 3.40 12.99
N LYS A 6 -30.08 2.45 13.77
CA LYS A 6 -28.93 1.62 13.35
C LYS A 6 -29.23 0.79 12.10
N LEU A 7 -30.40 0.16 12.06
CA LEU A 7 -30.83 -0.66 10.91
C LEU A 7 -31.02 0.21 9.67
N THR A 8 -31.66 1.37 9.80
CA THR A 8 -31.87 2.31 8.68
C THR A 8 -30.53 2.85 8.15
N GLU A 9 -29.62 3.32 9.01
CA GLU A 9 -28.31 3.77 8.56
C GLU A 9 -27.48 2.66 7.93
N GLY A 10 -27.52 1.45 8.51
CA GLY A 10 -26.89 0.27 7.92
C GLY A 10 -27.42 -0.03 6.53
N ALA A 11 -28.74 0.00 6.32
CA ALA A 11 -29.34 -0.22 5.01
C ALA A 11 -28.90 0.84 3.98
N ILE A 12 -28.86 2.12 4.38
CA ILE A 12 -28.39 3.21 3.50
C ILE A 12 -26.92 3.01 3.11
N LEU A 13 -26.07 2.67 4.08
CA LEU A 13 -24.64 2.45 3.82
C LEU A 13 -24.40 1.20 2.97
N LEU A 14 -25.20 0.14 3.12
CA LEU A 14 -25.18 -1.02 2.23
C LEU A 14 -25.60 -0.66 0.80
N ALA A 15 -26.62 0.20 0.64
CA ALA A 15 -27.03 0.68 -0.68
C ALA A 15 -25.93 1.52 -1.34
N ILE A 16 -25.26 2.40 -0.57
CA ILE A 16 -24.09 3.15 -1.06
C ILE A 16 -22.98 2.19 -1.47
N PHE A 17 -22.65 1.20 -0.62
CA PHE A 17 -21.65 0.18 -0.95
C PHE A 17 -22.00 -0.56 -2.25
N ALA A 18 -23.26 -0.98 -2.42
CA ALA A 18 -23.72 -1.64 -3.64
C ALA A 18 -23.49 -0.78 -4.89
N VAL A 19 -23.83 0.50 -4.85
CA VAL A 19 -23.60 1.42 -5.97
C VAL A 19 -22.10 1.56 -6.27
N LEU A 20 -21.27 1.76 -5.25
CA LEU A 20 -19.82 1.87 -5.42
C LEU A 20 -19.22 0.57 -5.99
N LEU A 21 -19.71 -0.59 -5.55
CA LEU A 21 -19.29 -1.91 -6.03
C LEU A 21 -19.64 -2.09 -7.51
N LEU A 22 -20.88 -1.79 -7.90
CA LEU A 22 -21.33 -1.87 -9.29
C LEU A 22 -20.51 -0.95 -10.20
N ILE A 23 -20.23 0.29 -9.78
CA ILE A 23 -19.37 1.21 -10.53
C ILE A 23 -17.95 0.64 -10.68
N THR A 24 -17.41 0.06 -9.61
CA THR A 24 -16.06 -0.53 -9.60
C THR A 24 -15.93 -1.66 -10.63
N PHE A 25 -16.96 -2.49 -10.78
CA PHE A 25 -16.94 -3.62 -11.71
C PHE A 25 -17.28 -3.24 -13.16
N TYR A 26 -18.29 -2.42 -13.36
CA TYR A 26 -18.90 -2.25 -14.69
C TYR A 26 -18.46 -0.98 -15.42
N ILE A 27 -17.72 -0.08 -14.77
CA ILE A 27 -17.22 1.15 -15.40
C ILE A 27 -15.68 1.15 -15.40
N PRO A 28 -15.05 0.65 -16.49
CA PRO A 28 -13.60 0.65 -16.64
C PRO A 28 -13.00 2.05 -16.47
N GLY A 29 -11.79 2.14 -15.90
CA GLY A 29 -11.11 3.39 -15.60
C GLY A 29 -11.65 4.10 -14.34
N LEU A 30 -12.97 4.38 -14.29
CA LEU A 30 -13.60 5.00 -13.12
C LEU A 30 -13.51 4.08 -11.89
N GLY A 31 -13.62 2.76 -12.10
CA GLY A 31 -13.53 1.78 -11.04
C GLY A 31 -12.25 1.85 -10.22
N LEU A 32 -11.10 2.23 -10.82
CA LEU A 32 -9.83 2.37 -10.09
C LEU A 32 -9.90 3.46 -9.01
N ILE A 33 -10.58 4.57 -9.32
CA ILE A 33 -10.73 5.69 -8.38
C ILE A 33 -11.83 5.37 -7.37
N VAL A 34 -12.95 4.83 -7.83
CA VAL A 34 -14.12 4.52 -6.99
C VAL A 34 -13.82 3.41 -5.97
N ASN A 35 -12.91 2.49 -6.29
CA ASN A 35 -12.45 1.45 -5.37
C ASN A 35 -11.93 2.02 -4.03
N LEU A 36 -11.30 3.20 -4.06
CA LEU A 36 -10.81 3.89 -2.85
C LEU A 36 -11.93 4.31 -1.89
N PHE A 37 -13.18 4.35 -2.36
CA PHE A 37 -14.35 4.68 -1.56
C PHE A 37 -15.09 3.44 -1.05
N LEU A 38 -14.75 2.22 -1.50
CA LEU A 38 -15.43 1.00 -1.04
C LEU A 38 -15.31 0.76 0.45
N SER A 39 -14.20 1.18 1.08
CA SER A 39 -14.05 1.06 2.54
C SER A 39 -14.91 2.06 3.32
N LEU A 40 -15.39 3.14 2.68
CA LEU A 40 -16.04 4.25 3.35
C LEU A 40 -17.30 3.84 4.13
N PRO A 41 -18.25 3.05 3.57
CA PRO A 41 -19.45 2.66 4.30
C PRO A 41 -19.16 1.85 5.56
N PHE A 42 -18.20 0.93 5.47
CA PHE A 42 -17.77 0.09 6.60
C PHE A 42 -17.04 0.89 7.68
N LEU A 43 -16.19 1.83 7.24
CA LEU A 43 -15.46 2.71 8.13
C LEU A 43 -16.43 3.62 8.89
N PHE A 44 -17.42 4.19 8.20
CA PHE A 44 -18.45 5.00 8.80
C PHE A 44 -19.27 4.19 9.82
N PHE A 45 -19.73 3.00 9.45
CA PHE A 45 -20.51 2.15 10.33
C PHE A 45 -19.70 1.71 11.56
N GLY A 46 -18.45 1.27 11.36
CA GLY A 46 -17.55 0.85 12.44
C GLY A 46 -17.13 1.98 13.39
N ALA A 47 -17.10 3.22 12.91
CA ALA A 47 -16.82 4.39 13.73
C ALA A 47 -17.98 4.78 14.67
N LYS A 48 -19.20 4.32 14.37
CA LYS A 48 -20.43 4.71 15.09
C LYS A 48 -21.03 3.60 15.95
N TYR A 49 -20.90 2.34 15.52
CA TYR A 49 -21.55 1.19 16.15
C TYR A 49 -20.54 0.19 16.72
N ASP A 50 -21.02 -0.72 17.56
CA ASP A 50 -20.20 -1.75 18.22
C ASP A 50 -19.62 -2.78 17.21
N GLY A 51 -18.61 -3.54 17.67
CA GLY A 51 -17.93 -4.52 16.81
C GLY A 51 -18.83 -5.64 16.29
N LYS A 52 -19.80 -6.10 17.09
CA LYS A 52 -20.74 -7.16 16.66
C LYS A 52 -21.65 -6.64 15.56
N SER A 53 -22.22 -5.46 15.74
CA SER A 53 -23.03 -4.81 14.70
C SER A 53 -22.23 -4.59 13.42
N THR A 54 -20.96 -4.20 13.54
CA THR A 54 -20.08 -3.96 12.39
C THR A 54 -19.76 -5.26 11.65
N ALA A 55 -19.52 -6.36 12.37
CA ALA A 55 -19.33 -7.67 11.76
C ALA A 55 -20.58 -8.15 10.99
N VAL A 56 -21.77 -7.95 11.56
CA VAL A 56 -23.04 -8.25 10.88
C VAL A 56 -23.22 -7.39 9.63
N PHE A 57 -22.90 -6.10 9.70
CA PHE A 57 -22.93 -5.19 8.55
C PHE A 57 -21.97 -5.67 7.44
N THR A 58 -20.73 -6.02 7.80
CA THR A 58 -19.74 -6.52 6.85
C THR A 58 -20.19 -7.83 6.20
N LEU A 59 -20.75 -8.76 6.98
CA LEU A 59 -21.31 -10.00 6.44
C LEU A 59 -22.46 -9.74 5.47
N ALA A 60 -23.38 -8.82 5.81
CA ALA A 60 -24.47 -8.43 4.91
C ALA A 60 -23.95 -7.83 3.61
N ALA A 61 -22.89 -7.01 3.66
CA ALA A 61 -22.26 -6.45 2.46
C ALA A 61 -21.60 -7.51 1.58
N VAL A 62 -20.98 -8.54 2.17
CA VAL A 62 -20.39 -9.67 1.44
C VAL A 62 -21.48 -10.51 0.77
N LEU A 63 -22.59 -10.77 1.45
CA LEU A 63 -23.74 -11.45 0.83
C LEU A 63 -24.32 -10.62 -0.31
N LEU A 64 -24.42 -9.30 -0.12
CA LEU A 64 -24.89 -8.37 -1.14
C LEU A 64 -23.94 -8.32 -2.35
N SER A 65 -22.62 -8.36 -2.12
CA SER A 65 -21.64 -8.34 -3.21
C SER A 65 -21.73 -9.60 -4.07
N MET A 66 -21.97 -10.76 -3.45
CA MET A 66 -22.20 -12.03 -4.16
C MET A 66 -23.42 -11.96 -5.09
N ILE A 67 -24.50 -11.29 -4.66
CA ILE A 67 -25.72 -11.13 -5.47
C ILE A 67 -25.49 -10.18 -6.66
N LEU A 68 -24.76 -9.08 -6.45
CA LEU A 68 -24.62 -8.00 -7.43
C LEU A 68 -23.47 -8.19 -8.44
N GLY A 69 -22.35 -8.74 -7.99
CA GLY A 69 -21.08 -8.74 -8.72
C GLY A 69 -20.47 -10.13 -8.92
N SER A 70 -21.25 -11.19 -8.70
CA SER A 70 -20.81 -12.60 -8.74
C SER A 70 -19.81 -12.99 -7.65
N LEU A 71 -19.27 -14.21 -7.75
CA LEU A 71 -18.24 -14.72 -6.84
C LEU A 71 -16.98 -13.84 -6.81
N LEU A 72 -16.68 -13.14 -7.92
CA LEU A 72 -15.51 -12.24 -8.04
C LEU A 72 -15.62 -10.96 -7.20
N ALA A 73 -16.82 -10.59 -6.75
CA ALA A 73 -17.03 -9.42 -5.91
C ALA A 73 -16.82 -9.68 -4.41
N ILE A 74 -16.75 -10.94 -4.00
CA ILE A 74 -16.54 -11.33 -2.60
C ILE A 74 -15.15 -10.86 -2.10
N PRO A 75 -14.03 -11.11 -2.81
CA PRO A 75 -12.71 -10.62 -2.40
C PRO A 75 -12.68 -9.11 -2.14
N LEU A 76 -13.27 -8.29 -3.02
CA LEU A 76 -13.32 -6.85 -2.82
C LEU A 76 -14.14 -6.47 -1.58
N ALA A 77 -15.33 -7.04 -1.41
CA ALA A 77 -16.17 -6.77 -0.24
C ALA A 77 -15.48 -7.16 1.07
N LEU A 78 -14.77 -8.30 1.09
CA LEU A 78 -14.01 -8.74 2.26
C LEU A 78 -12.82 -7.82 2.55
N THR A 79 -11.99 -7.53 1.54
CA THR A 79 -10.79 -6.69 1.70
C THR A 79 -11.17 -5.29 2.17
N TYR A 80 -12.00 -4.58 1.40
CA TYR A 80 -12.36 -3.20 1.74
C TYR A 80 -13.31 -3.13 2.94
N GLY A 81 -14.16 -4.15 3.11
CA GLY A 81 -15.10 -4.21 4.21
C GLY A 81 -14.45 -4.45 5.56
N THR A 82 -13.56 -5.44 5.66
CA THR A 82 -12.85 -5.71 6.92
C THR A 82 -11.81 -4.63 7.23
N THR A 83 -11.07 -4.14 6.23
CA THR A 83 -10.14 -3.01 6.42
C THR A 83 -10.88 -1.74 6.86
N GLY A 84 -11.99 -1.40 6.20
CA GLY A 84 -12.84 -0.26 6.58
C GLY A 84 -13.40 -0.42 8.00
N ALA A 85 -13.96 -1.59 8.32
CA ALA A 85 -14.49 -1.89 9.65
C ALA A 85 -13.45 -1.74 10.77
N VAL A 86 -12.23 -2.26 10.58
CA VAL A 86 -11.15 -2.15 11.57
C VAL A 86 -10.68 -0.71 11.71
N MET A 87 -10.53 0.04 10.61
CA MET A 87 -10.23 1.47 10.70
C MET A 87 -11.32 2.23 11.44
N GLY A 88 -12.60 1.93 11.17
CA GLY A 88 -13.75 2.51 11.87
C GLY A 88 -13.72 2.22 13.37
N TYR A 89 -13.48 0.96 13.73
CA TYR A 89 -13.30 0.55 15.13
C TYR A 89 -12.20 1.36 15.82
N MET A 90 -11.04 1.51 15.19
CA MET A 90 -9.92 2.29 15.75
C MET A 90 -10.30 3.77 15.96
N VAL A 91 -11.07 4.35 15.03
CA VAL A 91 -11.60 5.72 15.18
C VAL A 91 -12.57 5.81 16.36
N ARG A 92 -13.48 4.85 16.51
CA ARG A 92 -14.45 4.80 17.62
C ARG A 92 -13.75 4.74 18.99
N GLU A 93 -12.70 3.93 19.09
CA GLU A 93 -11.89 3.78 20.31
C GLU A 93 -10.94 4.98 20.55
N GLY A 94 -11.02 6.04 19.75
CA GLY A 94 -10.20 7.24 19.90
C GLY A 94 -8.71 7.01 19.68
N LYS A 95 -8.32 5.92 19.01
CA LYS A 95 -6.91 5.62 18.71
C LYS A 95 -6.36 6.62 17.71
N SER A 96 -5.04 6.80 17.72
CA SER A 96 -4.38 7.71 16.79
C SER A 96 -4.62 7.29 15.33
N LYS A 97 -4.61 8.26 14.41
CA LYS A 97 -4.80 7.99 12.98
C LYS A 97 -3.67 7.11 12.42
N PHE A 98 -2.47 7.19 12.99
CA PHE A 98 -1.36 6.27 12.68
C PHE A 98 -1.65 4.84 13.14
N ALA A 99 -2.22 4.65 14.34
CA ALA A 99 -2.62 3.32 14.80
C ALA A 99 -3.72 2.71 13.91
N ALA A 100 -4.71 3.52 13.51
CA ALA A 100 -5.73 3.10 12.53
C ALA A 100 -5.12 2.76 11.16
N TYR A 101 -4.06 3.46 10.75
CA TYR A 101 -3.34 3.23 9.49
C TYR A 101 -2.62 1.88 9.51
N ILE A 102 -1.83 1.61 10.55
CA ILE A 102 -1.14 0.34 10.73
C ILE A 102 -2.14 -0.82 10.81
N ALA A 103 -3.18 -0.70 11.63
CA ALA A 103 -4.19 -1.75 11.77
C ALA A 103 -4.91 -2.02 10.44
N GLY A 104 -5.31 -0.97 9.71
CA GLY A 104 -5.92 -1.10 8.39
C GLY A 104 -4.99 -1.77 7.38
N ALA A 105 -3.71 -1.38 7.33
CA ALA A 105 -2.71 -1.92 6.41
C ALA A 105 -2.42 -3.40 6.68
N LEU A 106 -2.33 -3.80 7.95
CA LEU A 106 -2.14 -5.19 8.33
C LEU A 106 -3.35 -6.06 7.98
N VAL A 107 -4.57 -5.55 8.18
CA VAL A 107 -5.80 -6.26 7.78
C VAL A 107 -5.91 -6.35 6.27
N PHE A 108 -5.57 -5.28 5.54
CA PHE A 108 -5.56 -5.31 4.07
C PHE A 108 -4.55 -6.33 3.55
N LEU A 109 -3.33 -6.34 4.10
CA LEU A 109 -2.29 -7.32 3.79
C LEU A 109 -2.76 -8.75 4.08
N LEU A 110 -3.37 -8.98 5.24
CA LEU A 110 -3.91 -10.29 5.58
C LEU A 110 -4.95 -10.76 4.56
N ASN A 111 -5.86 -9.87 4.13
CA ASN A 111 -6.83 -10.19 3.09
C ASN A 111 -6.13 -10.55 1.76
N LEU A 112 -5.12 -9.80 1.33
CA LEU A 112 -4.37 -10.12 0.11
C LEU A 112 -3.71 -11.50 0.20
N VAL A 113 -3.03 -11.80 1.31
CA VAL A 113 -2.34 -13.09 1.51
C VAL A 113 -3.34 -14.24 1.56
N VAL A 114 -4.46 -14.08 2.28
CA VAL A 114 -5.51 -15.10 2.35
C VAL A 114 -6.14 -15.31 0.98
N GLN A 115 -6.44 -14.24 0.25
CA GLN A 115 -7.02 -14.34 -1.10
C GLN A 115 -6.09 -15.04 -2.08
N TYR A 116 -4.80 -14.72 -2.04
CA TYR A 116 -3.79 -15.43 -2.82
C TYR A 116 -3.72 -16.92 -2.45
N ALA A 117 -3.66 -17.25 -1.16
CA ALA A 117 -3.66 -18.65 -0.72
C ALA A 117 -4.93 -19.41 -1.17
N LEU A 118 -6.09 -18.76 -1.09
CA LEU A 118 -7.36 -19.34 -1.55
C LEU A 118 -7.40 -19.53 -3.07
N SER A 119 -6.81 -18.61 -3.86
CA SER A 119 -6.72 -18.77 -5.32
C SER A 119 -5.97 -20.04 -5.69
N VAL A 120 -4.83 -20.27 -5.03
CA VAL A 120 -3.99 -21.45 -5.26
C VAL A 120 -4.66 -22.73 -4.77
N ILE A 121 -5.24 -22.74 -3.56
CA ILE A 121 -5.78 -23.96 -2.94
C ILE A 121 -7.10 -24.39 -3.59
N LEU A 122 -8.04 -23.45 -3.75
CA LEU A 122 -9.42 -23.74 -4.18
C LEU A 122 -9.55 -23.77 -5.70
N PHE A 123 -8.99 -22.77 -6.38
CA PHE A 123 -9.16 -22.61 -7.83
C PHE A 123 -8.01 -23.22 -8.63
N LYS A 124 -6.92 -23.66 -7.96
CA LYS A 124 -5.68 -24.13 -8.60
C LYS A 124 -5.06 -23.07 -9.52
N ILE A 125 -5.31 -21.80 -9.22
CA ILE A 125 -4.80 -20.65 -9.95
C ILE A 125 -3.70 -19.98 -9.13
N ASN A 126 -2.48 -20.00 -9.66
CA ASN A 126 -1.39 -19.18 -9.13
C ASN A 126 -1.37 -17.83 -9.87
N ILE A 127 -1.99 -16.82 -9.26
CA ILE A 127 -2.10 -15.48 -9.84
C ILE A 127 -0.71 -14.83 -10.03
N ILE A 128 0.28 -15.21 -9.21
CA ILE A 128 1.64 -14.70 -9.36
C ILE A 128 2.28 -15.26 -10.62
N ASP A 129 2.16 -16.57 -10.86
CA ASP A 129 2.69 -17.22 -12.07
C ASP A 129 2.00 -16.66 -13.32
N GLU A 130 0.66 -16.53 -13.31
CA GLU A 130 -0.08 -15.93 -14.43
C GLU A 130 0.37 -14.49 -14.72
N LEU A 131 0.68 -13.71 -13.68
CA LEU A 131 1.20 -12.35 -13.84
C LEU A 131 2.63 -12.38 -14.42
N MET A 132 3.48 -13.29 -13.98
CA MET A 132 4.84 -13.43 -14.52
C MET A 132 4.81 -13.87 -15.99
N ASP A 133 3.96 -14.83 -16.34
CA ASP A 133 3.76 -15.28 -17.72
C ASP A 133 3.25 -14.15 -18.62
N ALA A 134 2.34 -13.32 -18.12
CA ALA A 134 1.87 -12.14 -18.84
C ALA A 134 3.01 -11.12 -19.10
N PHE A 135 3.91 -10.93 -18.12
CA PHE A 135 5.09 -10.08 -18.31
C PHE A 135 6.09 -10.67 -19.31
N ARG A 136 6.33 -11.99 -19.26
CA ARG A 136 7.19 -12.69 -20.24
C ARG A 136 6.62 -12.57 -21.64
N ALA A 137 5.34 -12.88 -21.83
CA ALA A 137 4.65 -12.75 -23.12
C ALA A 137 4.71 -11.32 -23.67
N SER A 138 4.55 -10.31 -22.80
CA SER A 138 4.68 -8.90 -23.20
C SER A 138 6.10 -8.54 -23.63
N THR A 139 7.10 -9.10 -22.96
CA THR A 139 8.52 -8.91 -23.29
C THR A 139 8.85 -9.56 -24.63
N ASP A 140 8.42 -10.80 -24.85
CA ASP A 140 8.60 -11.53 -26.11
C ASP A 140 7.97 -10.77 -27.29
N GLN A 141 6.79 -10.20 -27.08
CA GLN A 141 6.12 -9.37 -28.08
C GLN A 141 6.92 -8.10 -28.39
N ALA A 142 7.49 -7.45 -27.37
CA ALA A 142 8.34 -6.28 -27.57
C ALA A 142 9.64 -6.63 -28.32
N ILE A 143 10.28 -7.77 -28.01
CA ILE A 143 11.47 -8.26 -28.71
C ILE A 143 11.15 -8.51 -30.19
N LYS A 144 10.06 -9.23 -30.49
CA LYS A 144 9.64 -9.48 -31.87
C LYS A 144 9.40 -8.19 -32.67
N LEU A 145 8.83 -7.17 -32.04
CA LEU A 145 8.62 -5.88 -32.68
C LEU A 145 9.96 -5.20 -33.01
N LEU A 146 10.92 -5.23 -32.09
CA LEU A 146 12.27 -4.68 -32.32
C LEU A 146 13.01 -5.45 -33.42
N GLU A 147 12.91 -6.77 -33.46
CA GLU A 147 13.45 -7.60 -34.54
C GLU A 147 12.86 -7.22 -35.91
N GLN A 148 11.54 -7.02 -35.98
CA GLN A 148 10.86 -6.57 -37.21
C GLN A 148 11.33 -5.18 -37.66
N MET A 149 11.79 -4.33 -36.74
CA MET A 149 12.37 -3.01 -37.04
C MET A 149 13.87 -3.08 -37.38
N GLY A 150 14.46 -4.28 -37.45
CA GLY A 150 15.90 -4.47 -37.69
C GLY A 150 16.78 -4.09 -36.48
N GLN A 151 16.18 -3.96 -35.30
CA GLN A 151 16.84 -3.61 -34.04
C GLN A 151 16.78 -4.76 -33.04
N ALA A 152 17.13 -5.97 -33.49
CA ALA A 152 17.14 -7.14 -32.62
C ALA A 152 17.97 -6.85 -31.35
N PRO A 153 17.36 -6.93 -30.15
CA PRO A 153 18.09 -6.71 -28.91
C PRO A 153 19.14 -7.80 -28.71
N ASP A 154 20.27 -7.45 -28.08
CA ASP A 154 21.31 -8.43 -27.79
C ASP A 154 20.86 -9.41 -26.70
N GLU A 155 21.48 -10.59 -26.65
CA GLU A 155 21.15 -11.62 -25.65
C GLU A 155 21.35 -11.12 -24.21
N VAL A 156 22.25 -10.15 -24.00
CA VAL A 156 22.49 -9.56 -22.69
C VAL A 156 21.27 -8.79 -22.22
N LEU A 157 20.68 -7.96 -23.08
CA LEU A 157 19.47 -7.21 -22.76
C LEU A 157 18.28 -8.15 -22.52
N ILE A 158 18.13 -9.21 -23.32
CA ILE A 158 17.09 -10.22 -23.12
C ILE A 158 17.22 -10.89 -21.75
N LYS A 159 18.42 -11.35 -21.39
CA LYS A 159 18.70 -11.93 -20.06
C LYS A 159 18.47 -10.95 -18.91
N GLN A 160 18.69 -9.66 -19.12
CA GLN A 160 18.37 -8.63 -18.14
C GLN A 160 16.86 -8.54 -17.90
N PHE A 161 16.04 -8.56 -18.96
CA PHE A 161 14.58 -8.57 -18.82
C PHE A 161 14.09 -9.82 -18.08
N GLU A 162 14.58 -11.01 -18.44
CA GLU A 162 14.24 -12.26 -17.73
C GLU A 162 14.61 -12.16 -16.24
N THR A 163 15.81 -11.67 -15.93
CA THR A 163 16.25 -11.48 -14.54
C THR A 163 15.36 -10.48 -13.80
N MET A 164 14.88 -9.42 -14.47
CA MET A 164 13.94 -8.47 -13.85
C MET A 164 12.62 -9.14 -13.48
N ILE A 165 12.06 -9.98 -14.37
CA ILE A 165 10.82 -10.71 -14.12
C ILE A 165 11.00 -11.69 -12.96
N ASP A 166 12.08 -12.47 -12.94
CA ASP A 166 12.38 -13.39 -11.83
C ASP A 166 12.51 -12.64 -10.50
N MET A 167 13.11 -11.44 -10.51
CA MET A 167 13.21 -10.60 -9.32
C MET A 167 11.86 -10.02 -8.89
N MET A 168 10.93 -9.76 -9.81
CA MET A 168 9.57 -9.35 -9.45
C MET A 168 8.86 -10.45 -8.67
N GLU A 169 8.97 -11.70 -9.11
CA GLU A 169 8.43 -12.87 -8.41
C GLU A 169 8.99 -12.96 -6.99
N VAL A 170 10.32 -12.86 -6.85
CA VAL A 170 11.00 -12.89 -5.55
C VAL A 170 10.52 -11.77 -4.62
N LEU A 171 10.23 -10.59 -5.16
CA LEU A 171 9.82 -9.41 -4.38
C LEU A 171 8.31 -9.30 -4.16
N MET A 172 7.51 -10.25 -4.64
CA MET A 172 6.04 -10.24 -4.47
C MET A 172 5.57 -10.02 -3.02
N PRO A 173 6.17 -10.65 -1.99
CA PRO A 173 5.76 -10.37 -0.60
C PRO A 173 5.97 -8.91 -0.22
N SER A 174 7.11 -8.33 -0.59
CA SER A 174 7.38 -6.91 -0.35
C SER A 174 6.42 -6.01 -1.11
N MET A 175 6.06 -6.37 -2.35
CA MET A 175 5.06 -5.65 -3.12
C MET A 175 3.70 -5.69 -2.45
N PHE A 176 3.26 -6.82 -1.89
CA PHE A 176 2.01 -6.91 -1.12
C PHE A 176 2.05 -6.02 0.13
N VAL A 177 3.16 -6.02 0.88
CA VAL A 177 3.34 -5.13 2.03
C VAL A 177 3.25 -3.67 1.60
N MET A 178 4.04 -3.25 0.62
CA MET A 178 4.08 -1.87 0.14
C MET A 178 2.73 -1.41 -0.42
N ALA A 179 2.07 -2.24 -1.22
CA ALA A 179 0.75 -1.96 -1.78
C ALA A 179 -0.30 -1.82 -0.68
N SER A 180 -0.30 -2.69 0.34
CA SER A 180 -1.26 -2.63 1.45
C SER A 180 -1.14 -1.32 2.22
N PHE A 181 0.09 -0.92 2.56
CA PHE A 181 0.35 0.34 3.25
C PHE A 181 -0.01 1.54 2.37
N LEU A 182 0.37 1.55 1.09
CA LEU A 182 0.03 2.63 0.18
C LEU A 182 -1.49 2.77 -0.02
N ILE A 183 -2.19 1.68 -0.29
CA ILE A 183 -3.64 1.68 -0.52
C ILE A 183 -4.35 2.17 0.74
N VAL A 184 -4.03 1.65 1.93
CA VAL A 184 -4.69 2.08 3.17
C VAL A 184 -4.39 3.55 3.49
N PHE A 185 -3.21 4.06 3.14
CA PHE A 185 -2.93 5.49 3.23
C PHE A 185 -3.90 6.29 2.34
N LEU A 186 -4.10 5.89 1.09
CA LEU A 186 -5.07 6.50 0.18
C LEU A 186 -6.51 6.39 0.70
N LEU A 187 -6.90 5.22 1.22
CA LEU A 187 -8.22 5.01 1.84
C LEU A 187 -8.46 6.00 2.98
N GLN A 188 -7.46 6.23 3.84
CA GLN A 188 -7.57 7.22 4.91
C GLN A 188 -7.65 8.65 4.36
N LEU A 189 -6.84 8.99 3.36
CA LEU A 189 -6.87 10.33 2.75
C LEU A 189 -8.24 10.67 2.18
N VAL A 190 -8.87 9.71 1.51
CA VAL A 190 -10.19 9.88 0.90
C VAL A 190 -11.30 9.79 1.95
N SER A 191 -11.27 8.81 2.84
CA SER A 191 -12.42 8.50 3.72
C SER A 191 -12.52 9.41 4.94
N PHE A 192 -11.40 9.81 5.55
CA PHE A 192 -11.42 10.54 6.82
C PHE A 192 -12.03 11.94 6.73
N PRO A 193 -11.83 12.70 5.62
CA PRO A 193 -12.57 13.95 5.40
C PRO A 193 -14.09 13.79 5.43
N PHE A 194 -14.63 12.70 4.86
CA PHE A 194 -16.07 12.43 4.91
C PHE A 194 -16.54 12.21 6.35
N LEU A 195 -15.84 11.38 7.14
CA LEU A 195 -16.18 11.17 8.55
C LEU A 195 -16.26 12.48 9.33
N LYS A 196 -15.27 13.37 9.15
CA LYS A 196 -15.27 14.69 9.80
C LYS A 196 -16.48 15.53 9.40
N ARG A 197 -16.86 15.51 8.12
CA ARG A 197 -18.03 16.24 7.61
C ARG A 197 -19.35 15.77 8.24
N PHE A 198 -19.43 14.50 8.63
CA PHE A 198 -20.59 13.93 9.33
C PHE A 198 -20.47 13.97 10.86
N GLY A 199 -19.57 14.79 11.41
CA GLY A 199 -19.46 15.03 12.85
C GLY A 199 -18.70 13.97 13.64
N ILE A 200 -18.09 12.97 12.98
CA ILE A 200 -17.24 11.98 13.64
C ILE A 200 -15.87 12.62 13.91
N LYS A 201 -15.45 12.61 15.18
CA LYS A 201 -14.11 13.09 15.56
C LYS A 201 -13.06 12.12 15.06
N VAL A 202 -12.24 12.59 14.13
CA VAL A 202 -11.16 11.80 13.53
C VAL A 202 -9.81 12.38 13.94
N PRO A 203 -8.87 11.56 14.45
CA PRO A 203 -7.55 12.03 14.83
C PRO A 203 -6.78 12.62 13.63
N THR A 204 -5.95 13.62 13.88
CA THR A 204 -5.11 14.27 12.87
C THR A 204 -3.79 13.52 12.69
N TRP A 205 -3.21 13.62 11.49
CA TRP A 205 -1.80 13.24 11.27
C TRP A 205 -0.90 14.41 11.64
N PRO A 206 0.29 14.16 12.22
CA PRO A 206 1.36 15.13 12.10
C PRO A 206 1.71 15.30 10.61
N PRO A 207 2.15 16.49 10.20
CA PRO A 207 2.67 16.72 8.85
C PRO A 207 3.70 15.65 8.43
N PHE A 208 3.72 15.26 7.15
CA PHE A 208 4.68 14.25 6.65
C PHE A 208 6.15 14.59 6.95
N ARG A 209 6.49 15.89 6.99
CA ARG A 209 7.81 16.41 7.41
C ARG A 209 8.21 16.09 8.86
N GLU A 210 7.29 15.61 9.68
CA GLU A 210 7.54 15.19 11.07
C GLU A 210 7.63 13.66 11.19
N LEU A 211 7.41 12.91 10.10
CA LEU A 211 7.64 11.47 10.07
C LEU A 211 9.13 11.21 10.39
N ASN A 212 9.37 10.53 11.50
CA ASN A 212 10.71 10.11 11.90
C ASN A 212 10.65 8.65 12.33
N LEU A 213 11.33 7.79 11.58
CA LEU A 213 11.38 6.36 11.87
C LEU A 213 12.24 6.07 13.11
N PRO A 214 11.99 4.95 13.82
CA PRO A 214 12.86 4.52 14.91
C PRO A 214 14.29 4.23 14.42
N LYS A 215 15.30 4.61 15.21
CA LYS A 215 16.72 4.34 14.90
C LYS A 215 17.03 2.85 14.72
N SER A 216 16.24 1.95 15.29
CA SER A 216 16.37 0.51 15.06
C SER A 216 16.22 0.12 13.59
N ILE A 217 15.42 0.84 12.81
CA ILE A 217 15.24 0.56 11.37
C ILE A 217 16.55 0.77 10.60
N LEU A 218 17.35 1.77 10.97
CA LEU A 218 18.68 1.97 10.39
C LEU A 218 19.59 0.76 10.67
N TRP A 219 19.59 0.25 11.91
CA TRP A 219 20.40 -0.91 12.26
C TRP A 219 19.95 -2.18 11.54
N TYR A 220 18.64 -2.43 11.44
CA TYR A 220 18.13 -3.53 10.62
C TYR A 220 18.56 -3.39 9.16
N TYR A 221 18.47 -2.19 8.59
CA TYR A 221 18.94 -1.92 7.23
C TYR A 221 20.43 -2.23 7.04
N LEU A 222 21.29 -1.74 7.94
CA LEU A 222 22.73 -1.98 7.86
C LEU A 222 23.08 -3.46 8.03
N ILE A 223 22.47 -4.15 9.00
CA ILE A 223 22.70 -5.58 9.23
C ILE A 223 22.26 -6.40 8.02
N THR A 224 21.07 -6.15 7.48
CA THR A 224 20.57 -6.87 6.30
C THR A 224 21.46 -6.60 5.08
N MET A 225 21.94 -5.37 4.89
CA MET A 225 22.85 -5.06 3.77
C MET A 225 24.20 -5.75 3.92
N ILE A 226 24.79 -5.76 5.12
CA ILE A 226 26.03 -6.49 5.38
C ILE A 226 25.83 -7.99 5.16
N ALA A 227 24.72 -8.55 5.65
CA ALA A 227 24.37 -9.96 5.44
C ALA A 227 24.24 -10.29 3.95
N ALA A 228 23.58 -9.43 3.16
CA ALA A 228 23.46 -9.61 1.71
C ALA A 228 24.82 -9.63 1.01
N LEU A 229 25.75 -8.75 1.41
CA LEU A 229 27.08 -8.62 0.79
C LEU A 229 28.06 -9.73 1.17
N ILE A 230 28.02 -10.19 2.43
CA ILE A 230 28.95 -11.21 2.95
C ILE A 230 28.46 -12.61 2.59
N ILE A 231 27.16 -12.89 2.79
CA ILE A 231 26.63 -14.24 2.62
C ILE A 231 26.44 -14.57 1.14
N GLN A 232 26.05 -13.59 0.32
CA GLN A 232 25.76 -13.76 -1.11
C GLN A 232 24.90 -15.00 -1.38
N PRO A 233 23.70 -15.08 -0.76
CA PRO A 233 22.88 -16.28 -0.84
C PRO A 233 22.53 -16.61 -2.29
N GLU A 234 22.64 -17.90 -2.64
CA GLU A 234 22.33 -18.37 -3.99
C GLU A 234 20.86 -18.11 -4.35
N LYS A 235 20.62 -17.72 -5.61
CA LYS A 235 19.27 -17.52 -6.13
C LYS A 235 18.44 -18.79 -5.97
N GLY A 236 17.16 -18.62 -5.62
CA GLY A 236 16.24 -19.74 -5.36
C GLY A 236 16.30 -20.31 -3.94
N THR A 237 17.28 -19.91 -3.11
CA THR A 237 17.30 -20.32 -1.70
C THR A 237 16.32 -19.51 -0.86
N TYR A 238 15.79 -20.11 0.21
CA TYR A 238 14.95 -19.40 1.18
C TYR A 238 15.64 -18.15 1.76
N LEU A 239 16.95 -18.24 2.01
CA LEU A 239 17.74 -17.14 2.55
C LEU A 239 17.84 -15.96 1.56
N PHE A 240 18.03 -16.24 0.27
CA PHE A 240 18.00 -15.21 -0.78
C PHE A 240 16.65 -14.49 -0.81
N TRP A 241 15.56 -15.24 -0.68
CA TRP A 241 14.20 -14.71 -0.67
C TRP A 241 13.96 -13.76 0.51
N VAL A 242 14.33 -14.18 1.72
CA VAL A 242 14.19 -13.36 2.94
C VAL A 242 15.04 -12.11 2.87
N ILE A 243 16.32 -12.23 2.51
CA ILE A 243 17.25 -11.09 2.45
C ILE A 243 16.81 -10.10 1.38
N SER A 244 16.35 -10.56 0.21
CA SER A 244 15.90 -9.68 -0.88
C SER A 244 14.67 -8.86 -0.46
N ASN A 245 13.66 -9.50 0.13
CA ASN A 245 12.45 -8.81 0.59
C ASN A 245 12.73 -7.84 1.74
N LEU A 246 13.49 -8.26 2.75
CA LEU A 246 13.88 -7.37 3.86
C LEU A 246 14.68 -6.17 3.35
N THR A 247 15.64 -6.41 2.47
CA THR A 247 16.44 -5.36 1.84
C THR A 247 15.54 -4.36 1.12
N PHE A 248 14.61 -4.83 0.29
CA PHE A 248 13.71 -3.97 -0.47
C PHE A 248 12.84 -3.09 0.45
N ILE A 249 12.18 -3.68 1.45
CA ILE A 249 11.34 -2.94 2.39
C ILE A 249 12.17 -1.89 3.15
N LEU A 250 13.33 -2.28 3.70
CA LEU A 250 14.17 -1.39 4.48
C LEU A 250 14.73 -0.24 3.61
N GLN A 251 15.08 -0.50 2.35
CA GLN A 251 15.46 0.56 1.40
C GLN A 251 14.31 1.55 1.18
N MET A 252 13.08 1.07 0.99
CA MET A 252 11.91 1.94 0.82
C MET A 252 11.61 2.77 2.07
N LEU A 253 11.81 2.21 3.27
CA LEU A 253 11.69 2.96 4.53
C LEU A 253 12.76 4.06 4.63
N MET A 254 13.99 3.80 4.21
CA MET A 254 15.04 4.84 4.15
C MET A 254 14.70 5.93 3.13
N VAL A 255 14.11 5.58 1.97
CA VAL A 255 13.61 6.58 1.01
C VAL A 255 12.50 7.42 1.62
N LEU A 256 11.52 6.82 2.31
CA LEU A 256 10.45 7.54 2.99
C LEU A 256 10.98 8.50 4.06
N GLN A 257 11.97 8.08 4.84
CA GLN A 257 12.66 8.94 5.80
C GLN A 257 13.37 10.11 5.10
N GLY A 258 14.09 9.83 4.02
CA GLY A 258 14.81 10.83 3.24
C GLY A 258 13.86 11.87 2.62
N LEU A 259 12.74 11.43 2.08
CA LEU A 259 11.69 12.32 1.59
C LEU A 259 11.13 13.18 2.72
N SER A 260 10.83 12.59 3.88
CA SER A 260 10.36 13.35 5.04
C SER A 260 11.38 14.41 5.47
N LEU A 261 12.68 14.10 5.43
CA LEU A 261 13.75 15.07 5.69
C LEU A 261 13.76 16.19 4.63
N VAL A 262 13.60 15.89 3.34
CA VAL A 262 13.51 16.92 2.29
C VAL A 262 12.33 17.88 2.56
N PHE A 263 11.17 17.34 2.92
CA PHE A 263 10.00 18.13 3.32
C PHE A 263 10.25 18.96 4.59
N TYR A 264 11.03 18.43 5.55
CA TYR A 264 11.44 19.15 6.75
C TYR A 264 12.38 20.31 6.43
N VAL A 265 13.46 20.05 5.68
CA VAL A 265 14.49 21.04 5.33
C VAL A 265 13.89 22.18 4.51
N THR A 266 13.08 21.85 3.51
CA THR A 266 12.39 22.85 2.68
C THR A 266 11.44 23.71 3.51
N HIS A 267 10.79 23.14 4.54
CA HIS A 267 9.93 23.87 5.45
C HIS A 267 10.70 24.83 6.36
N ILE A 268 11.76 24.38 7.04
CA ILE A 268 12.52 25.23 7.98
C ILE A 268 13.28 26.36 7.27
N LYS A 269 13.66 26.15 6.00
CA LYS A 269 14.33 27.13 5.12
C LYS A 269 13.34 28.00 4.34
N ASN A 270 12.03 27.84 4.52
CA ASN A 270 10.98 28.58 3.81
C ASN A 270 11.07 28.49 2.27
N TYR A 271 11.49 27.33 1.73
CA TYR A 271 11.47 27.11 0.29
C TYR A 271 10.03 26.90 -0.23
N PRO A 272 9.76 27.20 -1.52
CA PRO A 272 8.45 26.97 -2.12
C PRO A 272 8.01 25.51 -2.00
N LYS A 273 6.72 25.28 -1.76
CA LYS A 273 6.13 23.92 -1.64
C LYS A 273 6.33 23.07 -2.89
N ALA A 274 6.58 23.68 -4.05
CA ALA A 274 6.89 22.98 -5.29
C ALA A 274 8.21 22.18 -5.20
N VAL A 275 9.22 22.66 -4.47
CA VAL A 275 10.54 22.01 -4.38
C VAL A 275 10.45 20.58 -3.83
N PRO A 276 9.89 20.33 -2.63
CA PRO A 276 9.81 18.97 -2.11
C PRO A 276 8.88 18.07 -2.94
N ILE A 277 7.88 18.62 -3.63
CA ILE A 277 7.00 17.86 -4.53
C ILE A 277 7.77 17.42 -5.78
N ILE A 278 8.59 18.30 -6.38
CA ILE A 278 9.44 17.96 -7.52
C ILE A 278 10.43 16.87 -7.11
N VAL A 279 11.08 17.00 -5.96
CA VAL A 279 12.00 15.95 -5.46
C VAL A 279 11.27 14.63 -5.25
N LEU A 280 10.06 14.65 -4.69
CA LEU A 280 9.22 13.45 -4.56
C LEU A 280 8.96 12.77 -5.91
N VAL A 281 8.54 13.52 -6.92
CA VAL A 281 8.27 12.99 -8.26
C VAL A 281 9.56 12.44 -8.90
N LEU A 282 10.64 13.22 -8.87
CA LEU A 282 11.93 12.82 -9.45
C LEU A 282 12.54 11.60 -8.75
N THR A 283 12.27 11.40 -7.46
CA THR A 283 12.72 10.23 -6.69
C THR A 283 12.22 8.93 -7.32
N PHE A 284 11.00 8.91 -7.86
CA PHE A 284 10.43 7.70 -8.47
C PHE A 284 10.62 7.64 -9.99
N LEU A 285 10.91 8.76 -10.65
CA LEU A 285 11.22 8.79 -12.08
C LEU A 285 12.70 8.50 -12.38
N LEU A 286 13.61 8.86 -11.48
CA LEU A 286 15.05 8.83 -11.72
C LEU A 286 15.74 7.98 -10.64
N PRO A 287 16.31 6.80 -11.00
CA PRO A 287 16.98 5.91 -10.04
C PRO A 287 18.09 6.59 -9.23
N PHE A 288 18.84 7.51 -9.83
CA PHE A 288 19.91 8.21 -9.12
C PHE A 288 19.37 9.13 -8.00
N VAL A 289 18.20 9.77 -8.21
CA VAL A 289 17.57 10.62 -7.19
C VAL A 289 17.08 9.76 -6.04
N LEU A 290 16.51 8.59 -6.34
CA LEU A 290 16.14 7.60 -5.33
C LEU A 290 17.30 7.25 -4.41
N TYR A 291 18.47 6.97 -4.98
CA TYR A 291 19.67 6.67 -4.19
C TYR A 291 20.13 7.83 -3.32
N ILE A 292 20.11 9.06 -3.86
CA ILE A 292 20.45 10.27 -3.08
C ILE A 292 19.48 10.43 -1.90
N VAL A 293 18.18 10.33 -2.16
CA VAL A 293 17.15 10.47 -1.11
C VAL A 293 17.26 9.35 -0.07
N ARG A 294 17.56 8.12 -0.50
CA ARG A 294 17.84 7.02 0.43
C ARG A 294 19.03 7.32 1.35
N ILE A 295 20.12 7.86 0.80
CA ILE A 295 21.31 8.27 1.58
C ILE A 295 20.94 9.38 2.58
N LEU A 296 20.12 10.35 2.17
CA LEU A 296 19.61 11.38 3.08
C LEU A 296 18.84 10.78 4.25
N GLY A 297 18.00 9.76 4.01
CA GLY A 297 17.29 9.05 5.07
C GLY A 297 18.21 8.33 6.06
N ILE A 298 19.27 7.69 5.55
CA ILE A 298 20.31 7.04 6.38
C ILE A 298 21.02 8.08 7.25
N ILE A 299 21.43 9.21 6.67
CA ILE A 299 22.13 10.29 7.39
C ILE A 299 21.21 10.90 8.45
N ASP A 300 19.92 11.10 8.13
CA ASP A 300 18.95 11.67 9.07
C ASP A 300 18.83 10.83 10.34
N LEU A 301 18.62 9.51 10.19
CA LEU A 301 18.47 8.59 11.31
C LEU A 301 19.78 8.33 12.06
N GLY A 302 20.90 8.26 11.33
CA GLY A 302 22.21 7.96 11.90
C GLY A 302 22.78 9.12 12.73
N PHE A 303 22.60 10.34 12.25
CA PHE A 303 23.23 11.53 12.83
C PHE A 303 22.24 12.50 13.49
N ASP A 304 20.94 12.16 13.54
CA ASP A 304 19.86 13.04 14.01
C ASP A 304 19.89 14.41 13.30
N LEU A 305 19.96 14.41 11.97
CA LEU A 305 20.20 15.63 11.19
C LEU A 305 19.12 16.70 11.45
N ARG A 306 17.85 16.30 11.60
CA ARG A 306 16.75 17.23 11.95
C ARG A 306 16.98 18.01 13.24
N LYS A 307 17.51 17.36 14.29
CA LYS A 307 17.78 18.02 15.58
C LYS A 307 18.85 19.10 15.41
N ARG A 308 19.97 18.74 14.77
CA ARG A 308 21.08 19.66 14.51
C ARG A 308 20.69 20.86 13.64
N LEU A 309 19.76 20.67 12.71
CA LEU A 309 19.24 21.75 11.87
C LEU A 309 18.19 22.61 12.58
N GLY A 310 17.44 22.04 13.52
CA GLY A 310 16.46 22.76 14.34
C GLY A 310 17.09 23.58 15.47
N GLU A 311 18.21 23.13 16.03
CA GLU A 311 18.97 23.82 17.09
C GLU A 311 19.73 25.07 16.62
N LYS A 312 19.88 25.28 15.30
CA LYS A 312 20.56 26.45 14.73
C LYS A 312 19.65 27.69 14.53
N LYS A 313 18.62 27.85 15.36
CA LYS A 313 17.78 29.05 15.41
C LYS A 313 17.65 29.59 16.83
#